data_AF-A0A6G9D173-F1
#
_entry.id   AF-A0A6G9D173-F1
#
_cell.length_a   1.000
_cell.length_b   1.000
_cell.length_c   1.000
_cell.angle_alpha   90.00
_cell.angle_beta   90.00
_cell.angle_gamma   90.00
#
_symmetry.space_group_name_H-M   'P 1'
#
loop_
_entity.id
_entity.type
_entity.pdbx_description
1 polymer ?
#
loop_
_entity_poly.entity_id
_entity_poly.type
_entity_poly.pdbx_seq_one_letter_code
_entity_poly.pdbx_strand_id
1 'polypeptide(L)'
;MAHQIAVDIEPKPWTGRSDGTTAEHLRWHHAVQPYSAETAPGDCVLIGFSSDEGVRRNKGRRGAADGPDALRAGLASMALAEPLQIQDAGTVAVSGEEIEAGQGRTRERRQRCA
;
A
#
# COMPACT_ATOMS: atom_id res chain seq x y z
N MET A 1 15.09 14.27 2.19
CA MET A 1 14.64 14.62 3.56
C MET A 1 13.97 13.40 4.12
N ALA A 2 14.06 13.15 5.44
CA ALA A 2 13.38 12.01 6.04
C ALA A 2 11.88 12.31 6.14
N HIS A 3 11.04 11.54 5.46
CA HIS A 3 9.59 11.67 5.51
C HIS A 3 9.02 10.50 6.32
N GLN A 4 8.22 10.79 7.36
CA GLN A 4 7.63 9.72 8.17
C GLN A 4 6.16 9.53 7.80
N ILE A 5 5.82 8.32 7.36
CA ILE A 5 4.43 7.92 7.08
C ILE A 5 3.96 7.08 8.26
N ALA A 6 3.05 7.64 9.07
CA ALA A 6 2.41 6.92 10.15
C ALA A 6 1.23 6.08 9.61
N VAL A 7 1.19 4.79 9.90
CA VAL A 7 0.08 3.88 9.55
C VAL A 7 -0.44 3.19 10.80
N ASP A 8 -1.68 2.70 10.73
CA ASP A 8 -2.32 1.99 11.85
C ASP A 8 -1.97 0.49 11.81
N ILE A 9 -1.67 -0.03 10.62
CA ILE A 9 -1.29 -1.42 10.38
C ILE A 9 -0.01 -1.42 9.54
N GLU A 10 1.04 -2.03 10.07
CA GLU A 10 2.32 -2.19 9.37
C GLU A 10 2.21 -3.11 8.14
N PRO A 11 3.03 -2.89 7.10
CA PRO A 11 3.04 -3.76 5.93
C PRO A 11 3.49 -5.18 6.32
N LYS A 12 2.74 -6.18 5.87
CA LYS A 12 3.18 -7.58 5.97
C LYS A 12 4.20 -7.87 4.86
N PRO A 13 5.13 -8.83 5.07
CA PRO A 13 6.04 -9.26 4.01
C PRO A 13 5.27 -9.71 2.77
N TRP A 14 5.69 -9.23 1.61
CA TRP A 14 5.15 -9.68 0.34
C TRP A 14 5.76 -11.03 0.00
N THR A 15 4.92 -12.02 -0.29
CA THR A 15 5.37 -13.40 -0.55
C THR A 15 4.71 -13.94 -1.82
N GLY A 16 5.44 -14.77 -2.55
CA GLY A 16 4.91 -15.44 -3.73
C GLY A 16 5.84 -16.54 -4.20
N ARG A 17 5.58 -17.06 -5.40
CA ARG A 17 6.45 -18.04 -6.04
C ARG A 17 7.67 -17.35 -6.66
N SER A 18 8.86 -17.82 -6.33
CA SER A 18 10.12 -17.40 -6.96
C SER A 18 10.62 -18.52 -7.87
N ASP A 19 10.75 -18.22 -9.16
CA ASP A 19 11.16 -19.19 -10.19
C ASP A 19 12.64 -19.04 -10.61
N GLY A 20 13.35 -18.05 -10.05
CA GLY A 20 14.75 -17.76 -10.30
C GLY A 20 15.11 -16.31 -9.94
N THR A 21 16.35 -15.90 -10.19
CA THR A 21 16.87 -14.55 -9.82
C THR A 21 17.13 -13.63 -11.02
N THR A 22 16.87 -14.10 -12.23
CA THR A 22 17.04 -13.34 -13.47
C THR A 22 15.85 -12.40 -13.72
N ALA A 23 16.03 -11.44 -14.63
CA ALA A 23 15.05 -10.38 -14.87
C ALA A 23 13.68 -10.93 -15.31
N GLU A 24 13.66 -12.00 -16.10
CA GLU A 24 12.45 -12.69 -16.55
C GLU A 24 11.65 -13.39 -15.43
N HIS A 25 12.24 -13.55 -14.25
CA HIS A 25 11.59 -14.13 -13.07
C HIS A 25 11.16 -13.06 -12.06
N LEU A 26 11.33 -11.77 -12.37
CA LEU A 26 10.91 -10.69 -11.50
C LEU A 26 9.39 -10.68 -11.32
N ARG A 27 8.97 -10.52 -10.07
CA ARG A 27 7.59 -10.41 -9.64
C ARG A 27 7.49 -9.30 -8.61
N TRP A 28 6.29 -8.79 -8.38
CA TRP A 28 6.07 -7.68 -7.44
C TRP A 28 6.66 -7.93 -6.06
N HIS A 29 6.49 -9.13 -5.50
CA HIS A 29 7.03 -9.43 -4.16
C HIS A 29 8.56 -9.42 -4.08
N HIS A 30 9.29 -9.47 -5.21
CA HIS A 30 10.74 -9.26 -5.24
C HIS A 30 11.12 -7.77 -5.19
N ALA A 31 10.24 -6.90 -5.71
CA ALA A 31 10.49 -5.47 -5.90
C ALA A 31 9.99 -4.59 -4.74
N VAL A 32 9.01 -5.08 -3.98
CA VAL A 32 8.43 -4.32 -2.86
C VAL A 32 9.27 -4.49 -1.60
N GLN A 33 9.65 -3.36 -1.00
CA GLN A 33 10.35 -3.30 0.29
C GLN A 33 9.50 -2.56 1.33
N PRO A 34 9.72 -2.78 2.64
CA PRO A 34 9.13 -1.93 3.67
C PRO A 34 9.53 -0.47 3.46
N TYR A 35 8.61 0.45 3.74
CA TYR A 35 8.88 1.88 3.64
C TYR A 35 10.04 2.33 4.53
N SER A 36 10.94 3.12 3.94
CA SER A 36 11.98 3.85 4.65
C SER A 36 11.73 5.35 4.51
N ALA A 37 12.10 6.11 5.54
CA ALA A 37 11.92 7.57 5.51
C ALA A 37 12.79 8.26 4.44
N GLU A 38 13.76 7.55 3.87
CA GLU A 38 14.61 8.01 2.78
C GLU A 38 13.95 7.63 1.44
N THR A 39 13.27 8.60 0.84
CA THR A 39 12.69 8.47 -0.51
C THR A 39 13.38 9.43 -1.48
N ALA A 40 13.67 8.96 -2.68
CA ALA A 40 14.15 9.78 -3.78
C ALA A 40 12.99 10.20 -4.71
N PRO A 41 13.12 11.32 -5.43
CA PRO A 41 12.18 11.68 -6.49
C PRO A 41 12.07 10.55 -7.52
N GLY A 42 10.86 10.04 -7.75
CA GLY A 42 10.59 8.91 -8.65
C GLY A 42 10.33 7.57 -7.95
N ASP A 43 10.57 7.48 -6.63
CA ASP A 43 10.20 6.29 -5.86
C ASP A 43 8.67 6.15 -5.76
N CYS A 44 8.19 4.91 -5.86
CA CYS A 44 6.78 4.59 -5.70
C CYS A 44 6.51 4.11 -4.27
N VAL A 45 5.58 4.76 -3.56
CA VAL A 45 5.15 4.34 -2.22
C VAL A 45 3.67 3.93 -2.25
N LEU A 46 3.39 2.70 -1.81
CA LEU A 46 2.05 2.17 -1.61
C LEU A 46 1.57 2.49 -0.19
N ILE A 47 0.34 2.99 -0.10
CA ILE A 47 -0.37 3.23 1.16
C ILE A 47 -1.76 2.63 1.02
N GLY A 48 -2.07 1.65 1.87
CA GLY A 48 -3.40 1.06 1.97
C GLY A 48 -4.35 1.98 2.72
N PHE A 49 -5.63 1.99 2.31
CA PHE A 49 -6.68 2.66 3.06
C PHE A 49 -7.83 1.69 3.30
N SER A 50 -7.99 1.24 4.54
CA SER A 50 -9.00 0.27 4.95
C SER A 50 -10.19 1.00 5.58
N SER A 51 -11.30 1.07 4.85
CA SER A 51 -12.55 1.65 5.35
C SER A 51 -13.77 1.14 4.58
N ASP A 52 -14.78 0.68 5.31
CA ASP A 52 -16.12 0.41 4.77
C ASP A 52 -17.07 1.58 4.93
N GLU A 53 -16.68 2.61 5.68
CA GLU A 53 -17.61 3.63 6.11
C GLU A 53 -18.10 4.46 4.92
N GLY A 54 -17.22 4.75 3.95
CA GLY A 54 -17.62 5.47 2.73
C GLY A 54 -18.63 4.69 1.89
N VAL A 55 -18.44 3.37 1.82
CA VAL A 55 -19.34 2.46 1.14
C VAL A 55 -20.68 2.38 1.87
N ARG A 56 -20.67 2.30 3.20
CA ARG A 56 -21.87 2.31 4.04
C ARG A 56 -22.67 3.59 3.88
N ARG A 57 -22.02 4.77 3.94
CA ARG A 57 -22.68 6.08 3.76
C ARG A 57 -23.35 6.19 2.39
N ASN A 58 -22.73 5.60 1.38
CA ASN A 58 -23.28 5.53 0.03
C ASN A 58 -24.26 4.36 -0.19
N LYS A 59 -24.70 3.68 0.87
CA LYS A 59 -25.63 2.54 0.85
C LYS A 59 -25.16 1.37 -0.02
N GLY A 60 -23.85 1.24 -0.19
CA GLY A 60 -23.22 0.13 -0.89
C GLY A 60 -23.04 -1.12 0.00
N ARG A 61 -22.50 -2.18 -0.60
CA ARG A 61 -22.13 -3.42 0.11
C ARG A 61 -20.74 -3.30 0.68
N ARG A 62 -20.60 -3.48 2.00
CA ARG A 62 -19.33 -3.46 2.75
C ARG A 62 -18.36 -4.55 2.27
N GLY A 63 -17.06 -4.35 2.52
CA GLY A 63 -15.95 -5.20 2.11
C GLY A 63 -14.76 -4.44 1.49
N ALA A 64 -14.85 -3.11 1.35
CA ALA A 64 -13.75 -2.28 0.88
C ALA A 64 -12.61 -2.17 1.90
N ALA A 65 -12.91 -2.35 3.19
CA ALA A 65 -11.89 -2.42 4.24
C ALA A 65 -10.84 -3.53 4.00
N ASP A 66 -11.22 -4.63 3.37
CA ASP A 66 -10.32 -5.75 3.04
C ASP A 66 -9.53 -5.52 1.74
N GLY A 67 -9.90 -4.48 0.97
CA GLY A 67 -9.32 -4.15 -0.33
C GLY A 67 -7.80 -4.03 -0.33
N PRO A 68 -7.16 -3.30 0.62
CA PRO A 68 -5.71 -3.17 0.65
C PRO A 68 -4.98 -4.52 0.75
N ASP A 69 -5.41 -5.41 1.64
CA ASP A 69 -4.77 -6.71 1.83
C ASP A 69 -5.03 -7.63 0.63
N ALA A 70 -6.25 -7.62 0.08
CA ALA A 70 -6.58 -8.38 -1.13
C ALA A 70 -5.76 -7.92 -2.35
N LEU A 71 -5.57 -6.60 -2.52
CA LEU A 71 -4.79 -6.04 -3.61
C LEU A 71 -3.31 -6.48 -3.52
N ARG A 72 -2.71 -6.39 -2.33
CA ARG A 72 -1.33 -6.85 -2.09
C ARG A 72 -1.15 -8.32 -2.43
N ALA A 73 -2.08 -9.17 -1.95
CA ALA A 73 -2.05 -10.61 -2.23
C ALA A 73 -2.16 -10.92 -3.73
N GLY A 74 -3.04 -10.21 -4.45
CA GLY A 74 -3.17 -10.36 -5.90
C GLY A 74 -1.92 -9.91 -6.66
N LEU A 75 -1.38 -8.74 -6.31
CA LEU A 75 -0.22 -8.15 -6.98
C LEU A 75 1.05 -8.97 -6.74
N ALA A 76 1.26 -9.54 -5.55
CA ALA A 76 2.51 -10.20 -5.16
C ALA A 76 3.03 -11.21 -6.20
N SER A 77 2.12 -11.96 -6.83
CA SER A 77 2.46 -12.98 -7.82
C SER A 77 2.67 -12.45 -9.25
N MET A 78 2.27 -11.22 -9.55
CA MET A 78 2.34 -10.66 -10.90
C MET A 78 3.78 -10.44 -11.34
N ALA A 79 4.06 -10.72 -12.61
CA ALA A 79 5.37 -10.51 -13.21
C ALA A 79 5.66 -9.02 -13.39
N LEU A 80 6.94 -8.66 -13.30
CA LEU A 80 7.44 -7.33 -13.63
C LEU A 80 8.28 -7.41 -14.90
N ALA A 81 7.99 -6.54 -15.86
CA ALA A 81 8.74 -6.47 -17.11
C ALA A 81 10.14 -5.85 -16.91
N GLU A 82 10.28 -5.00 -15.91
CA GLU A 82 11.50 -4.27 -15.58
C GLU A 82 11.62 -4.07 -14.06
N PRO A 83 12.84 -3.96 -13.52
CA PRO A 83 13.05 -3.70 -12.10
C PRO A 83 12.40 -2.38 -11.67
N LEU A 84 11.63 -2.42 -10.59
CA LEU A 84 10.99 -1.27 -9.99
C LEU A 84 11.38 -1.17 -8.52
N GLN A 85 11.52 0.05 -8.01
CA GLN A 85 11.68 0.30 -6.58
C GLN A 85 10.32 0.73 -6.04
N ILE A 86 9.70 -0.16 -5.27
CA ILE A 86 8.39 0.07 -4.66
C ILE A 86 8.53 -0.10 -3.17
N GLN A 87 7.96 0.83 -2.41
CA GLN A 87 7.94 0.77 -0.96
C GLN A 87 6.50 0.60 -0.48
N ASP A 88 6.26 -0.26 0.50
CA ASP A 88 4.95 -0.40 1.15
C ASP A 88 5.01 0.25 2.53
N ALA A 89 4.21 1.29 2.74
CA ALA A 89 4.13 1.97 4.03
C ALA A 89 3.12 1.33 4.98
N GLY A 90 2.33 0.35 4.54
CA GLY A 90 1.28 -0.27 5.33
C GLY A 90 -0.10 0.33 5.06
N THR A 91 -0.99 0.26 6.04
CA THR A 91 -2.41 0.58 5.87
C THR A 91 -2.88 1.56 6.94
N VAL A 92 -3.54 2.64 6.50
CA VAL A 92 -4.34 3.51 7.35
C VAL A 92 -5.72 2.87 7.49
N ALA A 93 -6.14 2.62 8.74
CA ALA A 93 -7.44 2.04 9.05
C ALA A 93 -8.39 3.13 9.57
N VAL A 94 -9.66 3.02 9.18
CA VAL A 94 -10.73 3.83 9.76
C VAL A 94 -11.61 2.92 10.59
N SER A 95 -11.48 3.03 11.91
CA SER A 95 -12.42 2.43 12.85
C SER A 95 -13.59 3.40 13.10
N GLY A 96 -14.81 2.86 13.16
CA GLY A 96 -16.02 3.65 13.43
C GLY A 96 -16.51 4.51 12.24
N GLU A 97 -17.15 5.63 12.54
CA GLU A 97 -17.84 6.47 11.54
C GLU A 97 -16.99 7.66 11.02
N GLU A 98 -15.73 7.77 11.44
CA GLU A 98 -14.88 8.94 11.22
C GLU A 98 -14.06 8.88 9.91
N ILE A 99 -14.75 8.75 8.75
CA ILE A 99 -14.12 8.82 7.42
C ILE A 99 -13.27 10.08 7.28
N GLU A 100 -13.76 11.22 7.72
CA GLU A 100 -13.13 12.51 7.44
C GLU A 100 -11.78 12.62 8.14
N ALA A 101 -11.66 12.06 9.35
CA ALA A 101 -10.38 11.91 10.03
C ALA A 101 -9.45 10.95 9.27
N GLY A 102 -9.97 9.83 8.76
CA GLY A 102 -9.21 8.89 7.92
C GLY A 102 -8.71 9.49 6.60
N GLN A 103 -9.57 10.22 5.89
CA GLN A 103 -9.25 10.88 4.63
C GLN A 103 -8.29 12.06 4.83
N GLY A 104 -8.45 12.82 5.91
CA GLY A 104 -7.50 13.86 6.31
C GLY A 104 -6.11 13.29 6.53
N ARG A 105 -6.04 12.20 7.31
CA ARG A 105 -4.80 11.44 7.51
C ARG A 105 -4.15 11.02 6.19
N THR A 106 -4.90 10.41 5.26
CA THR A 106 -4.35 10.00 3.95
C THR A 106 -3.94 11.18 3.08
N ARG A 107 -4.71 12.29 3.07
CA ARG A 107 -4.41 13.49 2.26
C ARG A 107 -3.11 14.16 2.66
N GLU A 108 -2.89 14.37 3.95
CA GLU A 108 -1.66 14.97 4.46
C GLU A 108 -0.42 14.14 4.09
N ARG A 109 -0.58 12.80 4.00
CA ARG A 109 0.49 11.87 3.62
C ARG A 109 0.82 11.93 2.13
N ARG A 110 -0.19 12.13 1.27
CA ARG A 110 0.00 12.33 -0.18
C ARG A 110 0.78 13.61 -0.51
N GLN A 111 0.53 14.69 0.22
CA GLN A 111 1.22 15.99 0.00
C GLN A 111 2.67 16.00 0.48
N ARG A 112 3.07 15.05 1.31
CA ARG A 112 4.45 14.95 1.84
C ARG A 112 5.39 14.11 0.98
N CYS A 113 4.85 13.37 0.01
CA CYS A 113 5.61 12.52 -0.93
C CYS A 113 5.70 13.11 -2.36
N ALA A 114 5.09 14.28 -2.58
CA ALA A 114 5.13 15.03 -3.85
C ALA A 114 6.12 16.19 -3.72
#